data_AF-A0A2S8NWD3-F1
#
_entry.id   AF-A0A2S8NWD3-F1
#
_cell.length_a   1.000
_cell.length_b   1.000
_cell.length_c   1.000
_cell.angle_alpha   90.00
_cell.angle_beta   90.00
_cell.angle_gamma   90.00
#
_symmetry.space_group_name_H-M   'P 1'
#
loop_
_entity.id
_entity.type
_entity.pdbx_description
1 polymer ?
#
loop_
_entity_poly.entity_id
_entity_poly.type
_entity_poly.pdbx_seq_one_letter_code
_entity_poly.pdbx_strand_id
1 'polypeptide(L)'
;MNPKDTFYNRKAREKERSFFSNRGRAGSVVYTIKTGRINTIQKVTERYVYIRSENGRADNRIPRDSIRRALALLFYRRVTTLKALIKINAYSSAMAAIIKAIMVDICKVVKTKSGAVRLTLRGLRYIFSGLSKSKRDMEIVKEYGGRFILLNYFTIRNDHTNQWKQTIIELGFDYKCVIIDPGEKTLHDAAKKGLPVKPINIDDYATFIKQHNDIIYQYLTLDIIGDSAATQRNTNYLALKVGRKPVPVYHIQSDMAALQELVDEEHELIAIGGSALRSVSTQRRERAFDEIFRKYGDSVNFHALGLGSFNLLLKYSWFSADASSWLNARIFGKLQTLTGQSIVPPYMSSEAALGFNVNLLVSLEERYYDLQTTIDMFV
;
A
#
# COMPACT_ATOMS: atom_id res chain seq x y z
N MET A 1 14.67 9.24 18.05
CA MET A 1 14.37 7.81 17.82
C MET A 1 15.59 7.12 17.23
N ASN A 2 15.98 5.95 17.74
CA ASN A 2 16.98 5.11 17.07
C ASN A 2 16.40 4.67 15.71
N PRO A 3 17.04 4.97 14.56
CA PRO A 3 16.55 4.59 13.24
C PRO A 3 16.32 3.07 13.08
N LYS A 4 16.92 2.25 13.96
CA LYS A 4 16.79 0.80 13.96
C LYS A 4 15.52 0.26 14.65
N ASP A 5 14.71 1.09 15.29
CA ASP A 5 13.54 0.63 16.06
C ASP A 5 12.19 1.19 15.55
N THR A 6 12.00 1.16 14.23
CA THR A 6 10.68 1.41 13.62
C THR A 6 9.74 0.22 13.83
N PHE A 7 8.43 0.45 13.66
CA PHE A 7 7.41 -0.61 13.70
C PHE A 7 7.77 -1.78 12.78
N TYR A 8 8.21 -1.51 11.55
CA TYR A 8 8.58 -2.54 10.58
C TYR A 8 9.86 -3.29 10.94
N ASN A 9 10.83 -2.64 11.61
CA ASN A 9 12.03 -3.31 12.10
C ASN A 9 11.73 -4.24 13.28
N ARG A 10 10.79 -3.89 14.17
CA ARG A 10 10.29 -4.81 15.21
C ARG A 10 9.60 -6.02 14.59
N LYS A 11 8.63 -5.77 13.70
CA LYS A 11 7.88 -6.83 13.00
C LYS A 11 8.80 -7.79 12.21
N ALA A 12 9.81 -7.24 11.52
CA ALA A 12 10.80 -8.03 10.81
C ALA A 12 11.63 -8.93 11.74
N ARG A 13 12.08 -8.40 12.89
CA ARG A 13 12.81 -9.19 13.90
C ARG A 13 11.95 -10.32 14.47
N GLU A 14 10.70 -10.04 14.80
CA GLU A 14 9.76 -11.02 15.36
C GLU A 14 9.49 -12.16 14.37
N LYS A 15 9.18 -11.85 13.11
CA LYS A 15 8.91 -12.86 12.08
C LYS A 15 10.14 -13.69 11.74
N GLU A 16 11.29 -13.04 11.61
CA GLU A 16 12.57 -13.71 11.38
C GLU A 16 12.91 -14.66 12.54
N ARG A 17 12.82 -14.18 13.79
CA ARG A 17 13.09 -14.98 14.99
C ARG A 17 12.14 -16.18 15.08
N SER A 18 10.84 -15.96 14.92
CA SER A 18 9.83 -17.02 14.97
C SER A 18 10.12 -18.14 13.95
N PHE A 19 10.47 -17.78 12.71
CA PHE A 19 10.81 -18.76 11.69
C PHE A 19 12.02 -19.60 12.07
N PHE A 20 13.15 -18.98 12.45
CA PHE A 20 14.38 -19.70 12.77
C PHE A 20 14.30 -20.48 14.09
N SER A 21 13.44 -20.09 15.03
CA SER A 21 13.16 -20.88 16.23
C SER A 21 12.34 -22.14 15.95
N ASN A 22 11.44 -22.11 14.96
CA ASN A 22 10.45 -23.16 14.75
C ASN A 22 10.70 -24.03 13.51
N ARG A 23 10.85 -23.42 12.32
CA ARG A 23 10.82 -24.12 11.02
C ARG A 23 12.16 -24.06 10.27
N GLY A 24 12.94 -23.00 10.44
CA GLY A 24 14.17 -22.73 9.69
C GLY A 24 15.44 -23.27 10.34
N ARG A 25 15.47 -24.53 10.78
CA ARG A 25 16.61 -25.11 11.49
C ARG A 25 17.64 -25.69 10.51
N ALA A 26 18.76 -26.19 11.04
CA ALA A 26 19.71 -26.96 10.23
C ALA A 26 18.98 -28.16 9.59
N GLY A 27 19.26 -28.41 8.31
CA GLY A 27 18.56 -29.41 7.49
C GLY A 27 17.31 -28.90 6.77
N SER A 28 16.74 -27.74 7.17
CA SER A 28 15.58 -27.18 6.50
C SER A 28 15.90 -26.76 5.06
N VAL A 29 14.97 -27.03 4.14
CA VAL A 29 15.12 -26.72 2.70
C VAL A 29 14.24 -25.55 2.32
N VAL A 30 14.81 -24.61 1.55
CA VAL A 30 14.08 -23.54 0.86
C VAL A 30 14.38 -23.57 -0.63
N TYR A 31 13.41 -23.17 -1.45
CA TYR A 31 13.52 -23.26 -2.91
C TYR A 31 13.63 -21.88 -3.53
N THR A 32 14.59 -21.70 -4.44
CA THR A 32 14.66 -20.46 -5.23
C THR A 32 13.38 -20.26 -6.05
N ILE A 33 12.91 -19.02 -6.13
CA ILE A 33 11.60 -18.73 -6.73
C ILE A 33 11.60 -18.94 -8.25
N LYS A 34 12.65 -18.52 -8.95
CA LYS A 34 12.73 -18.62 -10.41
C LYS A 34 13.02 -20.05 -10.87
N THR A 35 14.08 -20.64 -10.31
CA THR A 35 14.68 -21.87 -10.82
C THR A 35 14.31 -23.13 -10.03
N GLY A 36 13.63 -23.02 -8.89
CA GLY A 36 13.30 -24.18 -8.07
C GLY A 36 14.51 -24.84 -7.37
N ARG A 37 15.74 -24.37 -7.62
CA ARG A 37 16.96 -24.89 -6.98
C ARG A 37 16.86 -24.97 -5.47
N ILE A 38 17.31 -26.10 -4.93
CA ILE A 38 17.35 -26.40 -3.51
C ILE A 38 18.42 -25.54 -2.82
N ASN A 39 18.04 -25.00 -1.66
CA ASN A 39 18.93 -24.31 -0.73
C ASN A 39 18.68 -24.87 0.68
N THR A 40 19.66 -25.60 1.19
CA THR A 40 19.57 -26.23 2.51
C THR A 40 20.25 -25.36 3.55
N ILE A 41 19.52 -25.02 4.61
CA ILE A 41 20.05 -24.32 5.78
C ILE A 41 20.98 -25.28 6.50
N GLN A 42 22.28 -24.97 6.53
CA GLN A 42 23.29 -25.79 7.19
C GLN A 42 23.42 -25.44 8.67
N LYS A 43 23.40 -24.14 8.98
CA LYS A 43 23.58 -23.62 10.33
C LYS A 43 22.95 -22.25 10.46
N VAL A 44 22.39 -21.96 11.63
CA VAL A 44 21.90 -20.63 12.00
C VAL A 44 22.63 -20.20 13.26
N THR A 45 23.18 -18.99 13.25
CA THR A 45 23.80 -18.36 14.41
C THR A 45 23.05 -17.09 14.79
N GLU A 46 23.50 -16.37 15.81
CA GLU A 46 22.95 -15.07 16.14
C GLU A 46 23.09 -14.04 15.00
N ARG A 47 24.15 -14.16 14.20
CA ARG A 47 24.51 -13.17 13.17
C ARG A 47 24.25 -13.64 11.74
N TYR A 48 24.27 -14.95 11.48
CA TYR A 48 24.29 -15.49 10.13
C TYR A 48 23.39 -16.70 9.93
N VAL A 49 22.94 -16.87 8.69
CA VAL A 49 22.35 -18.11 8.17
C VAL A 49 23.32 -18.65 7.12
N TYR A 50 23.75 -19.89 7.29
CA TYR A 50 24.63 -20.60 6.36
C TYR A 50 23.76 -21.48 5.46
N ILE A 51 23.88 -21.30 4.15
CA ILE A 51 23.05 -21.99 3.16
C ILE A 51 23.92 -22.65 2.11
N ARG A 52 23.67 -23.93 1.85
CA ARG A 52 24.26 -24.67 0.73
C ARG A 52 23.24 -24.79 -0.38
N SER A 53 23.59 -24.29 -1.55
CA SER A 53 22.80 -24.54 -2.76
C SER A 53 23.10 -25.94 -3.30
N GLU A 54 22.14 -26.56 -3.98
CA GLU A 54 22.19 -27.92 -4.53
C GLU A 54 23.52 -28.32 -5.20
N ASN A 55 24.12 -27.42 -5.99
CA ASN A 55 25.39 -27.65 -6.68
C ASN A 55 26.55 -26.82 -6.10
N GLY A 56 26.35 -26.22 -4.94
CA GLY A 56 27.33 -25.36 -4.27
C GLY A 56 28.34 -26.19 -3.48
N ARG A 57 29.64 -25.93 -3.69
CA ARG A 57 30.72 -26.59 -2.94
C ARG A 57 30.95 -25.99 -1.54
N ALA A 58 30.46 -24.79 -1.29
CA ALA A 58 30.65 -24.05 -0.05
C ALA A 58 29.35 -23.40 0.44
N ASP A 59 29.30 -23.08 1.73
CA ASP A 59 28.14 -22.45 2.36
C ASP A 59 28.15 -20.94 2.14
N ASN A 60 27.06 -20.43 1.55
CA ASN A 60 26.81 -19.01 1.46
C ASN A 60 26.40 -18.48 2.83
N ARG A 61 27.16 -17.50 3.33
CA ARG A 61 26.91 -16.85 4.61
C ARG A 61 26.05 -15.60 4.42
N ILE A 62 24.78 -15.68 4.81
CA ILE A 62 23.83 -14.56 4.72
C ILE A 62 23.68 -13.91 6.11
N PRO A 63 23.99 -12.61 6.28
CA PRO A 63 23.75 -11.92 7.54
C PRO A 63 22.26 -11.87 7.87
N ARG A 64 21.88 -12.22 9.10
CA ARG A 64 20.50 -12.13 9.58
C ARG A 64 19.97 -10.71 9.55
N ASP A 65 20.85 -9.72 9.76
CA ASP A 65 20.49 -8.31 9.59
C ASP A 65 20.07 -7.98 8.14
N SER A 66 20.67 -8.62 7.12
CA SER A 66 20.23 -8.45 5.73
C SER A 66 18.81 -8.99 5.52
N ILE A 67 18.49 -10.14 6.12
CA ILE A 67 17.14 -10.72 6.07
C ILE A 67 16.14 -9.80 6.76
N ARG A 68 16.48 -9.30 7.96
CA ARG A 68 15.63 -8.36 8.71
C ARG A 68 15.39 -7.05 7.96
N ARG A 69 16.41 -6.46 7.34
CA ARG A 69 16.25 -5.26 6.50
C ARG A 69 15.35 -5.54 5.30
N ALA A 70 15.52 -6.68 4.64
CA ALA A 70 14.67 -7.07 3.52
C ALA A 70 13.21 -7.30 3.94
N LEU A 71 12.97 -7.92 5.09
CA LEU A 71 11.63 -8.10 5.66
C LEU A 71 11.01 -6.75 6.07
N ALA A 72 11.77 -5.86 6.70
CA ALA A 72 11.29 -4.53 7.09
C ALA A 72 10.89 -3.71 5.87
N LEU A 73 11.70 -3.75 4.80
CA LEU A 73 11.35 -3.14 3.52
C LEU A 73 10.12 -3.79 2.88
N LEU A 74 10.00 -5.12 2.93
CA LEU A 74 8.80 -5.82 2.46
C LEU A 74 7.56 -5.42 3.26
N PHE A 75 7.61 -5.29 4.59
CA PHE A 75 6.46 -4.81 5.36
C PHE A 75 6.11 -3.36 5.03
N TYR A 76 7.12 -2.50 4.90
CA TYR A 76 6.92 -1.09 4.60
C TYR A 76 6.40 -0.85 3.17
N ARG A 77 6.96 -1.51 2.16
CA ARG A 77 6.52 -1.38 0.76
C ARG A 77 5.34 -2.29 0.41
N ARG A 78 5.13 -3.36 1.19
CA ARG A 78 4.21 -4.49 0.94
C ARG A 78 4.53 -5.31 -0.32
N VAL A 79 5.59 -4.95 -1.03
CA VAL A 79 6.09 -5.66 -2.20
C VAL A 79 7.61 -5.54 -2.29
N THR A 80 8.27 -6.59 -2.77
CA THR A 80 9.69 -6.55 -3.09
C THR A 80 9.99 -7.39 -4.33
N THR A 81 11.12 -7.10 -4.96
CA THR A 81 11.61 -7.80 -6.16
C THR A 81 13.02 -8.33 -5.93
N LEU A 82 13.46 -9.31 -6.72
CA LEU A 82 14.86 -9.75 -6.70
C LEU A 82 15.84 -8.59 -6.95
N LYS A 83 15.48 -7.64 -7.83
CA LYS A 83 16.26 -6.42 -8.10
C LYS A 83 16.34 -5.47 -6.91
N ALA A 84 15.33 -5.44 -6.04
CA ALA A 84 15.41 -4.70 -4.78
C ALA A 84 16.29 -5.44 -3.77
N LEU A 85 16.15 -6.76 -3.67
CA LEU A 85 16.90 -7.61 -2.74
C LEU A 85 18.40 -7.64 -3.04
N ILE A 86 18.81 -7.61 -4.30
CA ILE A 86 20.24 -7.60 -4.68
C ILE A 86 20.99 -6.36 -4.17
N LYS A 87 20.29 -5.23 -4.00
CA LYS A 87 20.85 -4.02 -3.39
C LYS A 87 21.15 -4.18 -1.89
N ILE A 88 20.55 -5.18 -1.24
CA ILE A 88 20.75 -5.47 0.19
C ILE A 88 21.82 -6.55 0.37
N ASN A 89 21.79 -7.58 -0.49
CA ASN A 89 22.72 -8.70 -0.42
C ASN A 89 22.87 -9.39 -1.78
N ALA A 90 24.11 -9.73 -2.16
CA ALA A 90 24.42 -10.40 -3.43
C ALA A 90 23.72 -11.76 -3.59
N TYR A 91 23.48 -12.49 -2.49
CA TYR A 91 22.74 -13.75 -2.47
C TYR A 91 21.22 -13.55 -2.54
N SER A 92 20.75 -12.63 -3.38
CA SER A 92 19.35 -12.19 -3.47
C SER A 92 18.36 -13.32 -3.75
N SER A 93 18.73 -14.31 -4.55
CA SER A 93 17.87 -15.47 -4.86
C SER A 93 17.66 -16.40 -3.65
N ALA A 94 18.71 -16.68 -2.89
CA ALA A 94 18.62 -17.46 -1.66
C ALA A 94 17.88 -16.66 -0.57
N MET A 95 18.17 -15.37 -0.44
CA MET A 95 17.47 -14.48 0.49
C MET A 95 15.97 -14.40 0.17
N ALA A 96 15.59 -14.33 -1.11
CA ALA A 96 14.19 -14.37 -1.52
C ALA A 96 13.51 -15.71 -1.18
N ALA A 97 14.22 -16.84 -1.30
CA ALA A 97 13.71 -18.14 -0.88
C ALA A 97 13.45 -18.19 0.63
N ILE A 98 14.37 -17.66 1.45
CA ILE A 98 14.18 -17.53 2.90
C ILE A 98 12.98 -16.61 3.21
N ILE A 99 12.90 -15.44 2.59
CA ILE A 99 11.78 -14.50 2.81
C ILE A 99 10.46 -15.15 2.44
N LYS A 100 10.39 -15.85 1.30
CA LYS A 100 9.21 -16.62 0.90
C LYS A 100 8.84 -17.66 1.97
N ALA A 101 9.81 -18.38 2.52
CA ALA A 101 9.56 -19.37 3.57
C ALA A 101 9.08 -18.74 4.88
N ILE A 102 9.67 -17.60 5.29
CA ILE A 102 9.25 -16.83 6.47
C ILE A 102 7.82 -16.30 6.31
N MET A 103 7.46 -15.91 5.08
CA MET A 103 6.24 -15.18 4.78
C MET A 103 5.19 -16.02 4.04
N VAL A 104 5.35 -17.35 4.02
CA VAL A 104 4.56 -18.27 3.19
C VAL A 104 3.05 -18.10 3.38
N ASP A 105 2.66 -17.84 4.62
CA ASP A 105 1.29 -17.68 5.09
C ASP A 105 0.62 -16.37 4.63
N ILE A 106 1.42 -15.37 4.25
CA ILE A 106 0.95 -13.98 4.09
C ILE A 106 1.50 -13.28 2.85
N CYS A 107 2.19 -14.00 1.96
CA CYS A 107 2.86 -13.45 0.79
C CYS A 107 2.47 -14.22 -0.47
N LYS A 108 1.94 -13.52 -1.48
CA LYS A 108 1.76 -14.04 -2.83
C LYS A 108 3.01 -13.84 -3.66
N VAL A 109 3.30 -14.81 -4.53
CA VAL A 109 4.45 -14.79 -5.44
C VAL A 109 3.93 -14.61 -6.86
N VAL A 110 4.34 -13.54 -7.52
CA VAL A 110 3.94 -13.25 -8.91
C VAL A 110 5.17 -13.28 -9.80
N LYS A 111 5.10 -14.05 -10.88
CA LYS A 111 6.03 -13.95 -12.01
C LYS A 111 5.42 -12.97 -13.01
N THR A 112 6.13 -11.90 -13.33
CA THR A 112 5.66 -10.89 -14.28
C THR A 112 5.90 -11.37 -15.72
N LYS A 113 5.30 -10.71 -16.71
CA LYS A 113 5.49 -11.03 -18.15
C LYS A 113 6.96 -10.90 -18.55
N SER A 114 7.68 -9.92 -18.00
CA SER A 114 9.12 -9.73 -18.19
C SER A 114 9.99 -10.79 -17.46
N GLY A 115 9.37 -11.75 -16.78
CA GLY A 115 10.06 -12.78 -16.00
C GLY A 115 10.63 -12.26 -14.68
N ALA A 116 10.28 -11.05 -14.23
CA ALA A 116 10.61 -10.60 -12.89
C ALA A 116 9.80 -11.37 -11.84
N VAL A 117 10.33 -11.45 -10.62
CA VAL A 117 9.62 -12.06 -9.48
C VAL A 117 9.26 -10.97 -8.49
N ARG A 118 7.99 -10.95 -8.09
CA ARG A 118 7.44 -10.09 -7.05
C ARG A 118 6.96 -10.93 -5.88
N LEU A 119 7.37 -10.54 -4.70
CA LEU A 119 6.81 -11.01 -3.43
C LEU A 119 5.92 -9.91 -2.90
N THR A 120 4.63 -10.18 -2.74
CA THR A 120 3.63 -9.19 -2.34
C THR A 120 2.88 -9.67 -1.10
N LEU A 121 2.77 -8.83 -0.08
CA LEU A 121 1.99 -9.15 1.11
C LEU A 121 0.48 -9.13 0.83
N ARG A 122 -0.23 -10.11 1.39
CA ARG A 122 -1.69 -10.11 1.52
C ARG A 122 -2.13 -9.13 2.62
N GLY A 123 -3.44 -8.90 2.73
CA GLY A 123 -4.04 -7.93 3.64
C GLY A 123 -4.19 -6.54 3.01
N LEU A 124 -4.93 -5.67 3.69
CA LEU A 124 -5.34 -4.36 3.18
C LEU A 124 -4.68 -3.24 3.97
N ARG A 125 -3.77 -2.48 3.35
CA ARG A 125 -3.27 -1.25 3.97
C ARG A 125 -4.27 -0.12 3.76
N TYR A 126 -4.81 0.39 4.86
CA TYR A 126 -5.62 1.59 4.82
C TYR A 126 -4.76 2.86 4.90
N ILE A 127 -5.08 3.84 4.05
CA ILE A 127 -4.45 5.16 3.98
C ILE A 127 -5.51 6.19 4.35
N PHE A 128 -5.26 6.97 5.40
CA PHE A 128 -6.26 7.89 5.93
C PHE A 128 -6.29 9.18 5.11
N SER A 129 -7.39 9.41 4.38
CA SER A 129 -7.64 10.66 3.66
C SER A 129 -8.60 11.58 4.44
N GLY A 130 -8.78 12.82 3.95
CA GLY A 130 -9.56 13.85 4.66
C GLY A 130 -8.78 14.65 5.70
N LEU A 131 -7.45 14.56 5.69
CA LEU A 131 -6.58 15.14 6.72
C LEU A 131 -5.97 16.50 6.35
N SER A 132 -6.06 16.94 5.09
CA SER A 132 -5.34 18.12 4.58
C SER A 132 -5.59 19.45 5.29
N LYS A 133 -6.58 19.54 6.18
CA LYS A 133 -6.94 20.78 6.90
C LYS A 133 -7.03 20.63 8.42
N SER A 134 -6.82 19.44 8.98
CA SER A 134 -7.12 19.17 10.41
C SER A 134 -5.94 18.48 11.10
N LYS A 135 -5.16 19.27 11.84
CA LYS A 135 -4.06 18.74 12.69
C LYS A 135 -4.60 17.77 13.75
N ARG A 136 -5.74 18.09 14.37
CA ARG A 136 -6.36 17.22 15.39
C ARG A 136 -6.77 15.86 14.83
N ASP A 137 -7.28 15.82 13.60
CA ASP A 137 -7.62 14.54 12.97
C ASP A 137 -6.37 13.73 12.60
N MET A 138 -5.26 14.40 12.24
CA MET A 138 -3.97 13.71 12.04
C MET A 138 -3.43 13.14 13.37
N GLU A 139 -3.57 13.88 14.47
CA GLU A 139 -3.23 13.42 15.82
C GLU A 139 -3.98 12.15 16.18
N ILE A 140 -5.31 12.14 16.00
CA ILE A 140 -6.15 10.96 16.28
C ILE A 140 -5.72 9.78 15.40
N VAL A 141 -5.49 10.00 14.09
CA VAL A 141 -5.01 8.93 13.21
C VAL A 141 -3.70 8.34 13.73
N LYS A 142 -2.76 9.19 14.17
CA LYS A 142 -1.47 8.75 14.70
C LYS A 142 -1.60 8.00 16.03
N GLU A 143 -2.36 8.55 16.97
CA GLU A 143 -2.60 7.99 18.31
C GLU A 143 -3.18 6.58 18.23
N TYR A 144 -4.12 6.36 17.31
CA TYR A 144 -4.78 5.07 17.11
C TYR A 144 -4.06 4.16 16.09
N GLY A 145 -2.78 4.44 15.81
CA GLY A 145 -1.88 3.53 15.11
C GLY A 145 -1.86 3.66 13.57
N GLY A 146 -2.51 4.69 13.02
CA GLY A 146 -2.44 5.05 11.61
C GLY A 146 -1.01 5.38 11.18
N ARG A 147 -0.58 4.76 10.07
CA ARG A 147 0.81 4.86 9.59
C ARG A 147 0.96 5.64 8.29
N PHE A 148 -0.09 5.67 7.47
CA PHE A 148 -0.09 6.35 6.17
C PHE A 148 -1.28 7.27 6.06
N ILE A 149 -1.03 8.43 5.48
CA ILE A 149 -2.03 9.46 5.27
C ILE A 149 -2.03 9.87 3.80
N LEU A 150 -3.18 10.28 3.30
CA LEU A 150 -3.30 10.89 1.99
C LEU A 150 -3.58 12.38 2.14
N LEU A 151 -2.78 13.19 1.46
CA LEU A 151 -2.99 14.62 1.34
C LEU A 151 -3.29 14.99 -0.10
N ASN A 152 -4.18 15.96 -0.25
CA ASN A 152 -4.61 16.48 -1.53
C ASN A 152 -3.75 17.71 -1.89
N TYR A 153 -2.97 17.62 -2.97
CA TYR A 153 -2.07 18.67 -3.43
C TYR A 153 -2.83 19.97 -3.72
N PHE A 154 -3.98 19.90 -4.40
CA PHE A 154 -4.83 21.07 -4.64
C PHE A 154 -5.15 21.85 -3.35
N THR A 155 -5.29 21.16 -2.21
CA THR A 155 -5.54 21.77 -0.90
C THR A 155 -4.29 22.37 -0.27
N ILE A 156 -3.13 21.69 -0.37
CA ILE A 156 -1.91 22.08 0.35
C ILE A 156 -0.91 22.90 -0.48
N ARG A 157 -1.11 23.04 -1.80
CA ARG A 157 -0.16 23.71 -2.72
C ARG A 157 0.11 25.19 -2.41
N ASN A 158 -0.74 25.84 -1.62
CA ASN A 158 -0.56 27.23 -1.19
C ASN A 158 0.13 27.35 0.18
N ASP A 159 0.44 26.23 0.83
CA ASP A 159 1.25 26.20 2.06
C ASP A 159 2.73 26.36 1.70
N HIS A 160 3.17 27.61 1.62
CA HIS A 160 4.57 27.94 1.32
C HIS A 160 5.51 27.76 2.53
N THR A 161 4.98 27.59 3.74
CA THR A 161 5.79 27.38 4.96
C THR A 161 6.03 25.91 5.26
N ASN A 162 5.43 25.00 4.49
CA ASN A 162 5.47 23.55 4.70
C ASN A 162 4.92 23.13 6.08
N GLN A 163 3.93 23.86 6.59
CA GLN A 163 3.31 23.55 7.88
C GLN A 163 2.70 22.15 7.91
N TRP A 164 2.13 21.68 6.79
CA TRP A 164 1.65 20.31 6.65
C TRP A 164 2.76 19.27 6.94
N LYS A 165 3.98 19.51 6.45
CA LYS A 165 5.12 18.61 6.62
C LYS A 165 5.63 18.64 8.06
N GLN A 166 5.75 19.84 8.64
CA GLN A 166 6.19 19.99 10.03
C GLN A 166 5.24 19.30 11.00
N THR A 167 3.93 19.44 10.79
CA THR A 167 2.92 18.76 11.58
C THR A 167 3.11 17.24 11.58
N ILE A 168 3.37 16.64 10.42
CA ILE A 168 3.58 15.18 10.31
C ILE A 168 4.85 14.73 11.06
N ILE A 169 5.91 15.52 10.99
CA ILE A 169 7.17 15.27 11.69
C ILE A 169 6.98 15.38 13.21
N GLU A 170 6.32 16.44 13.68
CA GLU A 170 6.01 16.68 15.10
C GLU A 170 5.17 15.54 15.69
N LEU A 171 4.19 15.04 14.94
CA LEU A 171 3.36 13.90 15.34
C LEU A 171 4.11 12.56 15.31
N GLY A 172 5.35 12.53 14.79
CA GLY A 172 6.18 11.34 14.80
C GLY A 172 5.72 10.25 13.84
N PHE A 173 5.09 10.61 12.71
CA PHE A 173 4.90 9.65 11.62
C PHE A 173 6.25 9.16 11.10
N ASP A 174 6.29 7.91 10.65
CA ASP A 174 7.50 7.35 10.04
C ASP A 174 7.83 8.10 8.73
N TYR A 175 9.12 8.14 8.38
CA TYR A 175 9.56 8.72 7.11
C TYR A 175 8.83 8.10 5.92
N LYS A 176 8.51 8.93 4.92
CA LYS A 176 7.78 8.53 3.71
C LYS A 176 6.45 7.83 4.03
N CYS A 177 5.53 8.54 4.70
CA CYS A 177 4.19 8.05 5.06
C CYS A 177 3.06 8.69 4.23
N VAL A 178 3.37 9.69 3.40
CA VAL A 178 2.34 10.50 2.72
C VAL A 178 2.08 10.00 1.31
N ILE A 179 0.82 9.77 0.98
CA ILE A 179 0.36 9.64 -0.40
C ILE A 179 -0.14 11.01 -0.84
N ILE A 180 0.33 11.48 -2.00
CA ILE A 180 -0.16 12.74 -2.58
C ILE A 180 -1.13 12.43 -3.73
N ASP A 181 -2.36 12.87 -3.57
CA ASP A 181 -3.37 12.95 -4.63
C ASP A 181 -3.30 14.36 -5.25
N PRO A 182 -3.15 14.52 -6.58
CA PRO A 182 -3.13 15.84 -7.19
C PRO A 182 -4.39 16.67 -6.90
N GLY A 183 -5.55 16.02 -6.84
CA GLY A 183 -6.80 16.63 -6.36
C GLY A 183 -7.73 17.16 -7.44
N GLU A 184 -7.70 16.59 -8.65
CA GLU A 184 -8.53 16.94 -9.79
C GLU A 184 -10.03 16.82 -9.46
N LYS A 185 -10.42 15.77 -8.75
CA LYS A 185 -11.80 15.62 -8.27
C LYS A 185 -12.21 16.79 -7.37
N THR A 186 -11.34 17.20 -6.44
CA THR A 186 -11.61 18.34 -5.54
C THR A 186 -11.73 19.64 -6.33
N LEU A 187 -10.86 19.85 -7.31
CA LEU A 187 -10.91 20.99 -8.21
C LEU A 187 -12.21 21.01 -9.02
N HIS A 188 -12.59 19.89 -9.63
CA HIS A 188 -13.80 19.75 -10.41
C HIS A 188 -15.06 19.95 -9.56
N ASP A 189 -15.11 19.40 -8.35
CA ASP A 189 -16.23 19.59 -7.42
C ASP A 189 -16.35 21.05 -6.96
N ALA A 190 -15.23 21.76 -6.79
CA ALA A 190 -15.22 23.19 -6.48
C ALA A 190 -15.67 24.04 -7.68
N ALA A 191 -15.22 23.71 -8.89
CA ALA A 191 -15.65 24.36 -10.13
C ALA A 191 -17.16 24.21 -10.35
N LYS A 192 -17.72 23.00 -10.12
CA LYS A 192 -19.17 22.74 -10.20
C LYS A 192 -20.00 23.57 -9.21
N LYS A 193 -19.40 24.01 -8.11
CA LYS A 193 -20.03 24.90 -7.13
C LYS A 193 -19.86 26.39 -7.47
N GLY A 194 -19.27 26.71 -8.62
CA GLY A 194 -18.99 28.09 -9.05
C GLY A 194 -17.89 28.78 -8.25
N LEU A 195 -17.07 28.03 -7.51
CA LEU A 195 -15.95 28.62 -6.77
C LEU A 195 -14.81 28.99 -7.73
N PRO A 196 -14.11 30.13 -7.53
CA PRO A 196 -12.93 30.45 -8.32
C PRO A 196 -11.83 29.42 -8.03
N VAL A 197 -11.44 28.66 -9.06
CA VAL A 197 -10.41 27.62 -8.95
C VAL A 197 -9.26 27.86 -9.91
N LYS A 198 -8.03 27.83 -9.39
CA LYS A 198 -6.82 27.78 -10.22
C LYS A 198 -6.59 26.33 -10.69
N PRO A 199 -6.39 26.05 -11.99
CA PRO A 199 -5.99 24.74 -12.48
C PRO A 199 -4.77 24.18 -11.75
N ILE A 200 -4.60 22.86 -11.76
CA ILE A 200 -3.37 22.22 -11.29
C ILE A 200 -2.36 22.27 -12.44
N ASN A 201 -1.21 22.91 -12.20
CA ASN A 201 -0.10 22.90 -13.14
C ASN A 201 0.77 21.67 -12.86
N ILE A 202 1.07 20.90 -13.91
CA ILE A 202 1.83 19.64 -13.79
C ILE A 202 3.29 19.85 -13.39
N ASP A 203 3.91 20.97 -13.77
CA ASP A 203 5.28 21.32 -13.38
C ASP A 203 5.38 21.71 -11.91
N ASP A 204 4.42 22.51 -11.43
CA ASP A 204 4.33 22.85 -10.01
C ASP A 204 4.12 21.58 -9.17
N TYR A 205 3.27 20.67 -9.67
CA TYR A 205 3.03 19.39 -9.02
C TYR A 205 4.30 18.52 -9.01
N ALA A 206 4.98 18.36 -10.16
CA ALA A 206 6.23 17.60 -10.24
C ALA A 206 7.32 18.16 -9.31
N THR A 207 7.45 19.49 -9.27
CA THR A 207 8.40 20.20 -8.41
C THR A 207 8.10 19.95 -6.94
N PHE A 208 6.84 20.05 -6.54
CA PHE A 208 6.39 19.74 -5.18
C PHE A 208 6.72 18.29 -4.79
N ILE A 209 6.40 17.31 -5.65
CA ILE A 209 6.69 15.90 -5.37
C ILE A 209 8.19 15.65 -5.22
N LYS A 210 9.03 16.30 -6.05
CA LYS A 210 10.48 16.17 -5.99
C LYS A 210 11.05 16.80 -4.72
N GLN A 211 10.60 18.00 -4.37
CA GLN A 211 11.02 18.75 -3.18
C GLN A 211 10.71 17.99 -1.88
N HIS A 212 9.59 17.28 -1.83
CA HIS A 212 9.13 16.58 -0.62
C HIS A 212 9.29 15.05 -0.71
N ASN A 213 10.21 14.56 -1.54
CA ASN A 213 10.44 13.13 -1.74
C ASN A 213 10.87 12.39 -0.46
N ASP A 214 11.35 13.09 0.56
CA ASP A 214 11.75 12.55 1.86
C ASP A 214 10.55 12.13 2.74
N ILE A 215 9.36 12.70 2.52
CA ILE A 215 8.14 12.39 3.27
C ILE A 215 7.03 11.76 2.42
N ILE A 216 7.15 11.83 1.10
CA ILE A 216 6.19 11.21 0.19
C ILE A 216 6.49 9.71 0.01
N TYR A 217 5.53 8.87 0.40
CA TYR A 217 5.48 7.42 0.18
C TYR A 217 5.26 7.07 -1.29
N GLN A 218 4.19 7.64 -1.87
CA GLN A 218 3.69 7.46 -3.23
C GLN A 218 2.96 8.75 -3.66
N TYR A 219 2.75 8.92 -4.95
CA TYR A 219 1.97 10.02 -5.50
C TYR A 219 1.19 9.51 -6.70
N LEU A 220 -0.02 9.99 -6.89
CA LEU A 220 -0.87 9.59 -7.99
C LEU A 220 -0.49 10.36 -9.26
N THR A 221 -0.82 9.80 -10.42
CA THR A 221 -0.70 10.54 -11.67
C THR A 221 -1.72 11.68 -11.73
N LEU A 222 -1.42 12.71 -12.52
CA LEU A 222 -2.35 13.80 -12.78
C LEU A 222 -3.35 13.34 -13.86
N ASP A 223 -4.58 13.01 -13.47
CA ASP A 223 -5.60 12.48 -14.38
C ASP A 223 -6.28 13.59 -15.19
N ILE A 224 -6.57 13.31 -16.45
CA ILE A 224 -7.43 14.17 -17.27
C ILE A 224 -8.73 13.40 -17.49
N ILE A 225 -9.79 13.88 -16.83
CA ILE A 225 -11.10 13.23 -16.85
C ILE A 225 -11.58 13.09 -18.31
N GLY A 226 -11.77 11.85 -18.74
CA GLY A 226 -12.22 11.53 -20.10
C GLY A 226 -11.12 11.48 -21.17
N ASP A 227 -9.85 11.72 -20.82
CA ASP A 227 -8.72 11.67 -21.76
C ASP A 227 -7.58 10.78 -21.21
N SER A 228 -7.65 9.49 -21.56
CA SER A 228 -6.64 8.50 -21.16
C SER A 228 -5.27 8.77 -21.80
N ALA A 229 -5.24 9.27 -23.04
CA ALA A 229 -3.99 9.57 -23.74
C ALA A 229 -3.25 10.75 -23.08
N ALA A 230 -3.96 11.81 -22.68
CA ALA A 230 -3.38 12.91 -21.92
C ALA A 230 -2.93 12.45 -20.52
N THR A 231 -3.72 11.61 -19.86
CA THR A 231 -3.33 11.01 -18.57
C THR A 231 -2.04 10.20 -18.70
N GLN A 232 -1.86 9.44 -19.80
CA GLN A 232 -0.62 8.70 -20.04
C GLN A 232 0.56 9.64 -20.32
N ARG A 233 0.36 10.73 -21.07
CA ARG A 233 1.38 11.77 -21.26
C ARG A 233 1.81 12.38 -19.93
N ASN A 234 0.86 12.72 -19.06
CA ASN A 234 1.12 13.22 -17.71
C ASN A 234 1.90 12.21 -16.85
N THR A 235 1.50 10.94 -16.91
CA THR A 235 2.14 9.83 -16.19
C THR A 235 3.63 9.72 -16.56
N ASN A 236 3.92 9.73 -17.86
CA ASN A 236 5.30 9.67 -18.37
C ASN A 236 6.10 10.92 -18.03
N TYR A 237 5.48 12.09 -18.15
CA TYR A 237 6.09 13.37 -17.80
C TYR A 237 6.52 13.43 -16.33
N LEU A 238 5.60 13.07 -15.42
CA LEU A 238 5.85 13.03 -13.99
C LEU A 238 6.96 12.04 -13.65
N ALA A 239 6.93 10.84 -14.25
CA ALA A 239 7.98 9.84 -14.04
C ALA A 239 9.37 10.38 -14.40
N LEU A 240 9.49 11.10 -15.52
CA LEU A 240 10.73 11.72 -15.97
C LEU A 240 11.19 12.86 -15.04
N LYS A 241 10.31 13.80 -14.71
CA LYS A 241 10.66 15.00 -13.93
C LYS A 241 10.97 14.71 -12.47
N VAL A 242 10.22 13.79 -11.87
CA VAL A 242 10.38 13.40 -10.46
C VAL A 242 11.51 12.37 -10.29
N GLY A 243 11.80 11.56 -11.31
CA GLY A 243 12.79 10.48 -11.26
C GLY A 243 12.28 9.19 -10.62
N ARG A 244 10.96 9.08 -10.39
CA ARG A 244 10.26 7.86 -9.99
C ARG A 244 8.83 7.89 -10.52
N LYS A 245 8.28 6.74 -10.90
CA LYS A 245 6.93 6.63 -11.49
C LYS A 245 5.82 7.05 -10.49
N PRO A 246 4.78 7.76 -10.93
CA PRO A 246 3.54 7.90 -10.16
C PRO A 246 2.78 6.57 -10.12
N VAL A 247 1.78 6.48 -9.24
CA VAL A 247 0.78 5.41 -9.28
C VAL A 247 -0.26 5.78 -10.36
N PRO A 248 -0.41 5.00 -11.44
CA PRO A 248 -1.41 5.26 -12.47
C PRO A 248 -2.82 5.01 -11.93
N VAL A 249 -3.80 5.68 -12.52
CA VAL A 249 -5.22 5.56 -12.15
C VAL A 249 -6.01 4.96 -13.31
N TYR A 250 -6.73 3.88 -13.04
CA TYR A 250 -7.78 3.34 -13.90
C TYR A 250 -9.15 3.72 -13.35
N HIS A 251 -10.04 4.21 -14.19
CA HIS A 251 -11.42 4.52 -13.80
C HIS A 251 -12.36 3.40 -14.21
N ILE A 252 -13.24 2.97 -13.32
CA ILE A 252 -14.23 1.90 -13.61
C ILE A 252 -15.25 2.25 -14.71
N GLN A 253 -15.26 3.50 -15.17
CA GLN A 253 -16.06 3.97 -16.29
C GLN A 253 -15.36 3.74 -17.64
N SER A 254 -14.04 3.55 -17.64
CA SER A 254 -13.24 3.27 -18.82
C SER A 254 -13.42 1.82 -19.27
N ASP A 255 -13.02 1.53 -20.51
CA ASP A 255 -12.96 0.16 -21.03
C ASP A 255 -11.85 -0.64 -20.32
N MET A 256 -12.10 -1.92 -20.07
CA MET A 256 -11.14 -2.90 -19.57
C MET A 256 -9.86 -3.00 -20.42
N ALA A 257 -9.91 -2.63 -21.70
CA ALA A 257 -8.72 -2.50 -22.54
C ALA A 257 -7.69 -1.52 -21.94
N ALA A 258 -8.13 -0.39 -21.39
CA ALA A 258 -7.25 0.58 -20.74
C ALA A 258 -6.62 0.02 -19.46
N LEU A 259 -7.35 -0.83 -18.72
CA LEU A 259 -6.76 -1.54 -17.58
C LEU A 259 -5.72 -2.55 -18.05
N GLN A 260 -5.98 -3.27 -19.15
CA GLN A 260 -5.02 -4.23 -19.71
C GLN A 260 -3.70 -3.57 -20.09
N GLU A 261 -3.72 -2.38 -20.68
CA GLU A 261 -2.51 -1.60 -20.99
C GLU A 261 -1.69 -1.31 -19.73
N LEU A 262 -2.33 -0.83 -18.66
CA LEU A 262 -1.64 -0.58 -17.38
C LEU A 262 -1.09 -1.87 -16.74
N VAL A 263 -1.80 -2.99 -16.87
CA VAL A 263 -1.31 -4.30 -16.41
C VAL A 263 -0.06 -4.72 -17.19
N ASP A 264 -0.02 -4.43 -18.48
CA ASP A 264 1.09 -4.79 -19.38
C ASP A 264 2.35 -3.94 -19.13
N GLU A 265 2.19 -2.73 -18.63
CA GLU A 265 3.28 -1.88 -18.14
C GLU A 265 3.91 -2.36 -16.82
N GLU A 266 3.34 -3.42 -16.22
CA GLU A 266 3.80 -4.05 -14.98
C GLU A 266 4.00 -3.04 -13.83
N HIS A 267 3.06 -2.12 -13.60
CA HIS A 267 3.16 -1.22 -12.44
C HIS A 267 3.20 -1.99 -11.11
N GLU A 268 3.86 -1.42 -10.10
CA GLU A 268 3.90 -2.01 -8.75
C GLU A 268 2.51 -2.04 -8.10
N LEU A 269 1.71 -1.01 -8.42
CA LEU A 269 0.39 -0.72 -7.90
C LEU A 269 -0.38 0.06 -8.98
N ILE A 270 -1.65 -0.29 -9.21
CA ILE A 270 -2.57 0.47 -10.04
C ILE A 270 -3.71 0.95 -9.14
N ALA A 271 -4.05 2.23 -9.20
CA ALA A 271 -5.16 2.79 -8.45
C ALA A 271 -6.47 2.65 -9.24
N ILE A 272 -7.56 2.26 -8.56
CA ILE A 272 -8.90 2.10 -9.12
C ILE A 272 -9.77 3.26 -8.64
N GLY A 273 -10.00 4.22 -9.54
CA GLY A 273 -10.79 5.43 -9.34
C GLY A 273 -12.21 5.35 -9.90
N GLY A 274 -12.96 6.44 -9.72
CA GLY A 274 -14.32 6.59 -10.25
C GLY A 274 -15.42 5.83 -9.51
N SER A 275 -15.07 4.91 -8.60
CA SER A 275 -16.05 4.17 -7.80
C SER A 275 -16.77 5.03 -6.76
N ALA A 276 -16.15 6.10 -6.27
CA ALA A 276 -16.72 7.02 -5.29
C ALA A 276 -17.77 7.99 -5.87
N LEU A 277 -18.00 8.00 -7.18
CA LEU A 277 -18.97 8.87 -7.83
C LEU A 277 -20.40 8.49 -7.42
N ARG A 278 -21.21 9.50 -7.06
CA ARG A 278 -22.62 9.30 -6.65
C ARG A 278 -23.47 8.66 -7.76
N SER A 279 -23.12 8.89 -9.02
CA SER A 279 -23.79 8.32 -10.19
C SER A 279 -23.52 6.82 -10.40
N VAL A 280 -22.59 6.23 -9.65
CA VAL A 280 -22.26 4.80 -9.77
C VAL A 280 -22.95 4.02 -8.66
N SER A 281 -23.92 3.19 -9.03
CA SER A 281 -24.63 2.30 -8.11
C SER A 281 -23.71 1.25 -7.49
N THR A 282 -24.09 0.71 -6.32
CA THR A 282 -23.37 -0.39 -5.66
C THR A 282 -23.20 -1.59 -6.59
N GLN A 283 -24.27 -2.00 -7.28
CA GLN A 283 -24.22 -3.13 -8.22
C GLN A 283 -23.23 -2.91 -9.37
N ARG A 284 -23.12 -1.68 -9.90
CA ARG A 284 -22.13 -1.37 -10.94
C ARG A 284 -20.70 -1.45 -10.41
N ARG A 285 -20.46 -1.02 -9.17
CA ARG A 285 -19.15 -1.15 -8.51
C ARG A 285 -18.78 -2.61 -8.33
N GLU A 286 -19.71 -3.41 -7.82
CA GLU A 286 -19.52 -4.85 -7.61
C GLU A 286 -19.20 -5.57 -8.91
N ARG A 287 -20.00 -5.37 -9.98
CA ARG A 287 -19.72 -6.00 -11.28
C ARG A 287 -18.33 -5.64 -11.81
N ALA A 288 -17.94 -4.37 -11.73
CA ALA A 288 -16.61 -3.93 -12.17
C ALA A 288 -15.49 -4.57 -11.33
N PHE A 289 -15.65 -4.60 -10.00
CA PHE A 289 -14.64 -5.20 -9.12
C PHE A 289 -14.58 -6.72 -9.26
N ASP A 290 -15.73 -7.41 -9.41
CA ASP A 290 -15.79 -8.84 -9.70
C ASP A 290 -15.01 -9.16 -10.97
N GLU A 291 -15.20 -8.39 -12.05
CA GLU A 291 -14.46 -8.57 -13.29
C GLU A 291 -12.94 -8.33 -13.14
N ILE A 292 -12.56 -7.22 -12.50
CA ILE A 292 -11.15 -6.84 -12.29
C ILE A 292 -10.42 -7.89 -11.44
N PHE A 293 -11.00 -8.29 -10.31
CA PHE A 293 -10.35 -9.21 -9.39
C PHE A 293 -10.36 -10.65 -9.91
N ARG A 294 -11.41 -11.07 -10.63
CA ARG A 294 -11.41 -12.37 -11.33
C ARG A 294 -10.29 -12.46 -12.36
N LYS A 295 -10.01 -11.37 -13.11
CA LYS A 295 -9.01 -11.39 -14.18
C LYS A 295 -7.58 -11.13 -13.69
N TYR A 296 -7.40 -10.28 -12.68
CA TYR A 296 -6.09 -9.75 -12.30
C TYR A 296 -5.77 -9.79 -10.80
N GLY A 297 -6.71 -10.17 -9.93
CA GLY A 297 -6.57 -10.06 -8.47
C GLY A 297 -5.36 -10.80 -7.89
N ASP A 298 -4.95 -11.91 -8.52
CA ASP A 298 -3.78 -12.68 -8.10
C ASP A 298 -2.46 -12.10 -8.60
N SER A 299 -2.43 -11.50 -9.79
CA SER A 299 -1.20 -11.05 -10.45
C SER A 299 -0.90 -9.55 -10.26
N VAL A 300 -1.91 -8.75 -9.96
CA VAL A 300 -1.80 -7.28 -9.88
C VAL A 300 -2.12 -6.82 -8.46
N ASN A 301 -1.58 -5.66 -8.11
CA ASN A 301 -1.88 -4.99 -6.85
C ASN A 301 -2.75 -3.77 -7.15
N PHE A 302 -3.89 -3.67 -6.48
CA PHE A 302 -4.84 -2.58 -6.67
C PHE A 302 -4.99 -1.71 -5.43
N HIS A 303 -5.02 -0.40 -5.64
CA HIS A 303 -5.37 0.60 -4.62
C HIS A 303 -6.80 1.09 -4.85
N ALA A 304 -7.69 0.97 -3.85
CA ALA A 304 -9.04 1.52 -3.98
C ALA A 304 -9.05 3.02 -3.64
N LEU A 305 -9.29 3.88 -4.64
CA LEU A 305 -9.34 5.33 -4.44
C LEU A 305 -10.70 5.77 -3.91
N GLY A 306 -10.71 6.40 -2.74
CA GLY A 306 -11.90 6.97 -2.11
C GLY A 306 -13.02 5.96 -1.84
N LEU A 307 -12.71 4.67 -1.67
CA LEU A 307 -13.71 3.62 -1.47
C LEU A 307 -14.19 3.60 -0.02
N GLY A 308 -15.24 4.36 0.28
CA GLY A 308 -15.81 4.43 1.63
C GLY A 308 -16.71 3.26 2.04
N SER A 309 -17.03 2.35 1.11
CA SER A 309 -17.90 1.19 1.39
C SER A 309 -17.09 0.07 2.04
N PHE A 310 -17.32 -0.16 3.33
CA PHE A 310 -16.59 -1.18 4.07
C PHE A 310 -16.82 -2.60 3.53
N ASN A 311 -18.07 -2.94 3.15
CA ASN A 311 -18.37 -4.24 2.54
C ASN A 311 -17.56 -4.49 1.26
N LEU A 312 -17.40 -3.48 0.40
CA LEU A 312 -16.60 -3.61 -0.83
C LEU A 312 -15.10 -3.62 -0.54
N LEU A 313 -14.66 -3.00 0.56
CA LEU A 313 -13.26 -3.10 1.01
C LEU A 313 -12.93 -4.51 1.51
N LEU A 314 -13.86 -5.18 2.19
CA LEU A 314 -13.65 -6.54 2.71
C LEU A 314 -13.87 -7.64 1.66
N LYS A 315 -14.71 -7.40 0.64
CA LYS A 315 -15.06 -8.40 -0.40
C LYS A 315 -13.89 -8.74 -1.35
N TYR A 316 -12.97 -7.80 -1.60
CA TYR A 316 -11.91 -7.95 -2.59
C TYR A 316 -10.51 -7.85 -1.99
N SER A 317 -9.54 -8.49 -2.64
CA SER A 317 -8.14 -8.58 -2.19
C SER A 317 -7.32 -7.31 -2.49
N TRP A 318 -7.84 -6.15 -2.09
CA TRP A 318 -7.17 -4.86 -2.22
C TRP A 318 -5.78 -4.86 -1.58
N PHE A 319 -4.80 -4.30 -2.28
CA PHE A 319 -3.44 -4.13 -1.74
C PHE A 319 -3.38 -2.97 -0.75
N SER A 320 -4.09 -1.89 -1.08
CA SER A 320 -4.30 -0.73 -0.23
C SER A 320 -5.63 -0.04 -0.58
N ALA A 321 -6.10 0.85 0.26
CA ALA A 321 -7.25 1.70 0.00
C ALA A 321 -7.12 3.02 0.72
N ASP A 322 -7.77 4.05 0.22
CA ASP A 322 -7.99 5.29 0.95
C ASP A 322 -9.47 5.67 0.93
N ALA A 323 -9.91 6.32 2.00
CA ALA A 323 -11.14 7.12 2.04
C ALA A 323 -11.18 7.91 3.35
N SER A 324 -11.99 8.96 3.35
CA SER A 324 -12.33 9.72 4.55
C SER A 324 -13.49 9.12 5.34
N SER A 325 -13.96 7.89 5.01
CA SER A 325 -15.13 7.26 5.63
C SER A 325 -14.94 6.94 7.11
N TRP A 326 -13.71 6.91 7.61
CA TRP A 326 -13.42 6.81 9.04
C TRP A 326 -13.99 8.02 9.82
N LEU A 327 -14.13 9.19 9.18
CA LEU A 327 -14.78 10.37 9.75
C LEU A 327 -16.30 10.23 9.95
N ASN A 328 -16.92 9.20 9.36
CA ASN A 328 -18.37 8.99 9.43
C ASN A 328 -18.88 8.77 10.86
N ALA A 329 -18.02 8.36 11.80
CA ALA A 329 -18.39 8.30 13.21
C ALA A 329 -18.73 9.69 13.77
N ARG A 330 -17.95 10.72 13.40
CA ARG A 330 -18.23 12.12 13.77
C ARG A 330 -19.38 12.71 12.95
N ILE A 331 -19.40 12.45 11.64
CA ILE A 331 -20.36 13.11 10.72
C ILE A 331 -21.76 12.52 10.83
N PHE A 332 -21.87 11.20 10.99
CA PHE A 332 -23.14 10.47 10.92
C PHE A 332 -23.45 9.63 12.16
N GLY A 333 -22.58 9.66 13.18
CA GLY A 333 -22.77 8.82 14.36
C GLY A 333 -22.66 7.32 14.06
N LYS A 334 -21.84 6.92 13.08
CA LYS A 334 -21.68 5.51 12.66
C LYS A 334 -20.26 4.97 12.84
N LEU A 335 -20.12 3.95 13.67
CA LEU A 335 -18.93 3.11 13.76
C LEU A 335 -18.91 2.10 12.60
N GLN A 336 -17.75 1.89 12.00
CA GLN A 336 -17.53 0.79 11.05
C GLN A 336 -17.23 -0.48 11.84
N THR A 337 -17.79 -1.62 11.45
CA THR A 337 -17.49 -2.92 12.05
C THR A 337 -17.27 -3.96 10.95
N LEU A 338 -16.67 -5.10 11.31
CA LEU A 338 -16.47 -6.23 10.38
C LEU A 338 -17.76 -6.82 9.83
N THR A 339 -18.88 -6.57 10.49
CA THR A 339 -20.22 -7.05 10.12
C THR A 339 -21.11 -5.94 9.59
N GLY A 340 -20.61 -4.72 9.43
CA GLY A 340 -21.37 -3.59 8.88
C GLY A 340 -21.15 -2.29 9.63
N GLN A 341 -22.23 -1.65 10.08
CA GLN A 341 -22.18 -0.37 10.78
C GLN A 341 -23.01 -0.43 12.06
N SER A 342 -22.51 0.23 13.10
CA SER A 342 -23.21 0.38 14.38
C SER A 342 -23.35 1.86 14.73
N ILE A 343 -24.40 2.21 15.47
CA ILE A 343 -24.57 3.58 16.00
C ILE A 343 -23.49 3.82 17.07
N VAL A 344 -22.92 5.03 17.10
CA VAL A 344 -22.00 5.45 18.15
C VAL A 344 -22.73 5.43 19.50
N PRO A 345 -22.24 4.70 20.52
CA PRO A 345 -22.88 4.67 21.82
C PRO A 345 -22.92 6.06 22.48
N PRO A 346 -23.98 6.41 23.24
CA PRO A 346 -24.12 7.75 23.82
C PRO A 346 -22.97 8.19 24.74
N TYR A 347 -22.26 7.23 25.35
CA TYR A 347 -21.11 7.49 26.23
C TYR A 347 -19.78 7.68 25.48
N MET A 348 -19.74 7.43 24.17
CA MET A 348 -18.51 7.48 23.38
C MET A 348 -18.32 8.89 22.81
N SER A 349 -17.19 9.53 23.14
CA SER A 349 -16.83 10.83 22.57
C SER A 349 -16.59 10.73 21.06
N SER A 350 -16.70 11.86 20.34
CA SER A 350 -16.41 11.90 18.91
C SER A 350 -14.98 11.42 18.60
N GLU A 351 -14.01 11.77 19.43
CA GLU A 351 -12.61 11.37 19.23
C GLU A 351 -12.41 9.87 19.46
N ALA A 352 -13.03 9.30 20.50
CA ALA A 352 -13.00 7.86 20.74
C ALA A 352 -13.69 7.08 19.59
N ALA A 353 -14.77 7.62 19.04
CA ALA A 353 -15.48 7.02 17.92
C ALA A 353 -14.66 7.04 16.61
N LEU A 354 -13.92 8.13 16.37
CA LEU A 354 -12.94 8.17 15.28
C LEU A 354 -11.79 7.21 15.50
N GLY A 355 -11.24 7.19 16.72
CA GLY A 355 -10.17 6.28 17.11
C GLY A 355 -10.54 4.81 16.93
N PHE A 356 -11.79 4.45 17.25
CA PHE A 356 -12.34 3.12 16.99
C PHE A 356 -12.28 2.76 15.49
N ASN A 357 -12.75 3.65 14.61
CA ASN A 357 -12.68 3.44 13.17
C ASN A 357 -11.23 3.36 12.67
N VAL A 358 -10.33 4.21 13.18
CA VAL A 358 -8.91 4.17 12.84
C VAL A 358 -8.29 2.82 13.22
N ASN A 359 -8.50 2.37 14.45
CA ASN A 359 -7.94 1.11 14.94
C ASN A 359 -8.43 -0.08 14.10
N LEU A 360 -9.74 -0.13 13.80
CA LEU A 360 -10.31 -1.16 12.92
C LEU A 360 -9.62 -1.16 11.55
N LEU A 361 -9.50 0.00 10.91
CA LEU A 361 -8.90 0.11 9.57
C LEU A 361 -7.40 -0.22 9.57
N VAL A 362 -6.68 0.13 10.64
CA VAL A 362 -5.28 -0.27 10.84
C VAL A 362 -5.15 -1.78 10.98
N SER A 363 -6.09 -2.43 11.67
CA SER A 363 -6.07 -3.89 11.88
C SER A 363 -6.14 -4.68 10.56
N LEU A 364 -6.79 -4.13 9.53
CA LEU A 364 -6.95 -4.78 8.22
C LEU A 364 -5.63 -5.11 7.53
N GLU A 365 -4.55 -4.39 7.88
CA GLU A 365 -3.22 -4.64 7.31
C GLU A 365 -2.67 -6.02 7.72
N GLU A 366 -3.11 -6.52 8.88
CA GLU A 366 -2.71 -7.81 9.46
C GLU A 366 -3.77 -8.91 9.29
N ARG A 367 -4.93 -8.61 8.72
CA ARG A 367 -6.00 -9.59 8.48
C ARG A 367 -5.80 -10.30 7.14
N TYR A 368 -4.83 -11.22 7.12
CA TYR A 368 -4.42 -11.91 5.89
C TYR A 368 -5.45 -12.92 5.36
N TYR A 369 -6.24 -13.52 6.24
CA TYR A 369 -7.18 -14.60 5.93
C TYR A 369 -8.64 -14.12 5.94
N ASP A 370 -9.00 -13.29 6.92
CA ASP A 370 -10.38 -12.85 7.14
C ASP A 370 -10.91 -11.87 6.07
N LEU A 371 -10.00 -11.24 5.31
CA LEU A 371 -10.32 -10.37 4.18
C LEU A 371 -10.47 -11.14 2.87
N GLN A 372 -10.38 -12.46 2.92
CA GLN A 372 -10.37 -13.36 1.77
C GLN A 372 -11.29 -14.57 1.99
N THR A 373 -12.20 -14.49 2.97
CA THR A 373 -13.26 -15.47 3.10
C THR A 373 -14.24 -15.27 1.95
N THR A 374 -14.12 -16.12 0.95
CA THR A 374 -15.15 -16.34 -0.07
C THR A 374 -16.49 -16.49 0.66
N ILE A 375 -17.43 -15.59 0.40
CA ILE A 375 -18.81 -15.70 0.91
C ILE A 375 -19.49 -16.99 0.38
N ASP A 376 -18.88 -17.66 -0.59
CA ASP A 376 -19.33 -18.94 -1.16
C ASP A 376 -19.09 -20.17 -0.27
N MET A 377 -18.65 -20.04 0.99
CA MET A 377 -18.62 -21.17 1.94
C MET A 377 -19.89 -21.31 2.81
N PHE A 378 -20.95 -20.52 2.54
CA PHE A 378 -22.23 -20.63 3.25
C PHE A 378 -23.47 -20.59 2.33
N VAL A 379 -23.37 -21.13 1.12
CA VAL A 379 -24.55 -21.55 0.33
C VAL A 379 -24.39 -22.99 -0.11
#